data_AF-A0A947VFZ3-F1
#
_entry.id   AF-A0A947VFZ3-F1
#
_cell.length_a   1.000
_cell.length_b   1.000
_cell.length_c   1.000
_cell.angle_alpha   90.00
_cell.angle_beta   90.00
_cell.angle_gamma   90.00
#
_symmetry.space_group_name_H-M   'P 1'
#
loop_
_entity.id
_entity.type
_entity.pdbx_description
1 polymer ?
#
loop_
_entity_poly.entity_id
_entity_poly.type
_entity_poly.pdbx_seq_one_letter_code
_entity_poly.pdbx_strand_id
1 'polypeptide(L)'
;DVATDDGSYQYKGLVTDLLERIIKERWLADQIFACGPKPTLKKIVEISLDAHIDCQLSLEERMACGIGACLGCVCKIKTKDKKEDKVKYEYKRVCVDGPVFGGSEVVWDD
;
A
#
# COMPACT_ATOMS: atom_id res chain seq x y z
N ASP A 1 -15.39 8.55 8.08
CA ASP A 1 -15.94 9.15 6.85
C ASP A 1 -16.02 8.12 5.73
N VAL A 2 -16.91 8.33 4.76
CA VAL A 2 -17.12 7.47 3.59
C VAL A 2 -17.03 8.33 2.34
N ALA A 3 -16.32 7.82 1.32
CA ALA A 3 -16.24 8.41 -0.01
C ALA A 3 -17.06 7.57 -1.00
N THR A 4 -17.83 8.23 -1.85
CA THR A 4 -18.51 7.64 -3.00
C THR A 4 -18.18 8.45 -4.25
N ASP A 5 -17.79 7.79 -5.33
CA ASP A 5 -17.35 8.46 -6.56
C ASP A 5 -18.45 9.38 -7.13
N ASP A 6 -19.71 8.95 -7.04
CA ASP A 6 -20.87 9.68 -7.53
C ASP A 6 -21.44 10.69 -6.52
N GLY A 7 -21.02 10.62 -5.26
CA GLY A 7 -21.53 11.44 -4.17
C GLY A 7 -22.91 10.99 -3.66
N SER A 8 -23.34 9.77 -3.98
CA SER A 8 -24.57 9.18 -3.45
C SER A 8 -24.58 9.11 -1.92
N TYR A 9 -23.41 9.09 -1.28
CA TYR A 9 -23.27 9.07 0.16
C TYR A 9 -22.03 9.80 0.67
N GLN A 10 -22.23 10.74 1.61
CA GLN A 10 -21.20 11.51 2.30
C GLN A 10 -20.26 12.30 1.36
N TYR A 11 -18.98 11.90 1.24
CA TYR A 11 -17.99 12.62 0.46
C TYR A 11 -18.03 12.19 -1.00
N LYS A 12 -18.19 13.15 -1.91
CA LYS A 12 -18.11 12.89 -3.35
C LYS A 12 -16.66 12.93 -3.83
N GLY A 13 -16.15 11.81 -4.34
CA GLY A 13 -14.80 11.70 -4.90
C GLY A 13 -14.08 10.43 -4.46
N LEU A 14 -12.77 10.39 -4.70
CA LEU A 14 -11.96 9.21 -4.38
C LEU A 14 -11.63 9.18 -2.89
N VAL A 15 -11.42 7.97 -2.36
CA VAL A 15 -10.97 7.77 -0.97
C VAL A 15 -9.63 8.46 -0.69
N THR A 16 -8.77 8.60 -1.70
CA THR A 16 -7.47 9.29 -1.60
C THR A 16 -7.65 10.79 -1.38
N ASP A 17 -8.65 11.41 -2.03
CA ASP A 17 -8.95 12.83 -1.88
C ASP A 17 -9.49 13.11 -0.47
N LEU A 18 -10.36 12.22 0.01
CA LEU A 18 -10.86 12.26 1.39
C LEU A 18 -9.72 12.08 2.40
N LEU A 19 -8.80 11.15 2.17
CA LEU A 19 -7.64 10.93 3.04
C LEU A 19 -6.75 12.19 3.12
N GLU A 20 -6.38 12.80 2.00
CA GLU A 20 -5.59 14.03 1.97
C GLU A 20 -6.27 15.17 2.75
N ARG A 21 -7.60 15.28 2.63
CA ARG A 21 -8.39 16.26 3.39
C ARG A 21 -8.33 16.01 4.88
N ILE A 22 -8.56 14.77 5.34
CA ILE A 22 -8.53 14.45 6.77
C ILE A 22 -7.11 14.71 7.34
N ILE A 23 -6.07 14.33 6.59
CA ILE A 23 -4.67 14.62 6.94
C ILE A 23 -4.43 16.12 7.18
N LYS A 24 -4.89 16.98 6.28
CA LYS A 24 -4.71 18.44 6.38
C LYS A 24 -5.53 19.08 7.50
N GLU A 25 -6.75 18.61 7.74
CA GLU A 25 -7.68 19.30 8.63
C GLU A 25 -7.59 18.84 10.09
N ARG A 26 -7.33 17.55 10.34
CA ARG A 26 -7.65 16.93 11.66
C ARG A 26 -6.76 15.75 12.08
N TRP A 27 -5.66 15.47 11.40
CA TRP A 27 -5.00 14.18 11.57
C TRP A 27 -4.02 14.11 12.75
N LEU A 28 -4.19 13.06 13.55
CA LEU A 28 -3.40 12.74 14.74
C LEU A 28 -2.88 11.29 14.72
N ALA A 29 -3.07 10.54 13.63
CA ALA A 29 -2.72 9.12 13.62
C ALA A 29 -1.28 8.88 13.19
N ASP A 30 -0.61 7.96 13.88
CA ASP A 30 0.80 7.62 13.67
C ASP A 30 1.02 6.62 12.52
N GLN A 31 -0.05 6.00 12.01
CA GLN A 31 0.05 4.94 11.01
C GLN A 31 -1.18 4.85 10.10
N ILE A 32 -0.94 4.50 8.84
CA ILE A 32 -1.97 4.20 7.82
C ILE A 32 -1.96 2.70 7.52
N PHE A 33 -3.15 2.11 7.43
CA PHE A 33 -3.35 0.75 6.95
C PHE A 33 -4.29 0.78 5.75
N ALA A 34 -3.91 0.15 4.65
CA ALA A 34 -4.71 0.19 3.43
C ALA A 34 -4.80 -1.17 2.72
N CYS A 35 -5.93 -1.40 2.07
CA CYS A 35 -6.18 -2.51 1.16
C CYS A 35 -7.04 -2.00 -0.01
N GLY A 36 -6.97 -2.66 -1.16
CA GLY A 36 -7.73 -2.28 -2.35
C GLY A 36 -6.89 -2.26 -3.62
N PRO A 37 -7.41 -1.64 -4.70
CA PRO A 37 -6.77 -1.64 -6.00
C PRO A 37 -5.36 -1.03 -5.97
N LYS A 38 -4.42 -1.61 -6.73
CA LYS A 38 -3.03 -1.13 -6.80
C LYS A 38 -2.89 0.38 -7.05
N PRO A 39 -3.65 1.03 -7.97
CA PRO A 39 -3.56 2.48 -8.17
C PRO A 39 -3.92 3.29 -6.91
N THR A 40 -4.96 2.85 -6.18
CA THR A 40 -5.36 3.46 -4.92
C THR A 40 -4.28 3.30 -3.86
N LEU A 41 -3.70 2.09 -3.71
CA LEU A 41 -2.62 1.84 -2.76
C LEU A 41 -1.35 2.64 -3.08
N LYS A 42 -0.99 2.76 -4.37
CA LYS A 42 0.14 3.59 -4.83
C LYS A 42 -0.04 5.04 -4.39
N LYS A 43 -1.23 5.61 -4.62
CA LYS A 43 -1.57 6.98 -4.21
C LYS A 43 -1.60 7.16 -2.69
N ILE A 44 -2.10 6.17 -1.94
CA ILE A 44 -2.05 6.21 -0.46
C ILE A 44 -0.61 6.23 0.06
N VAL A 45 0.31 5.48 -0.56
CA VAL A 45 1.73 5.52 -0.19
C VAL A 45 2.35 6.89 -0.47
N GLU A 46 2.04 7.51 -1.62
CA GLU A 46 2.49 8.87 -1.91
C GLU A 46 2.02 9.86 -0.82
N ILE A 47 0.72 9.80 -0.47
CA ILE A 47 0.13 10.63 0.59
C ILE A 47 0.81 10.37 1.95
N SER A 48 1.07 9.10 2.28
CA SER A 48 1.74 8.68 3.51
C SER A 48 3.16 9.24 3.60
N LEU A 49 3.92 9.19 2.50
CA LEU A 49 5.29 9.72 2.45
C LEU A 49 5.30 11.24 2.59
N ASP A 50 4.42 11.95 1.88
CA ASP A 50 4.30 13.40 1.98
C ASP A 50 3.94 13.85 3.40
N ALA A 51 3.05 13.10 4.06
CA ALA A 51 2.63 13.35 5.43
C ALA A 51 3.61 12.82 6.50
N HIS A 52 4.68 12.12 6.10
CA HIS A 52 5.64 11.48 7.00
C HIS A 52 4.99 10.49 8.00
N ILE A 53 4.00 9.72 7.53
CA ILE A 53 3.26 8.73 8.31
C ILE A 53 3.56 7.34 7.78
N ASP A 54 3.90 6.39 8.65
CA ASP A 54 4.16 5.01 8.24
C ASP A 54 2.89 4.36 7.67
N CYS A 55 3.06 3.55 6.62
CA CYS A 55 1.96 2.91 5.92
C CYS A 55 2.19 1.41 5.76
N GLN A 56 1.16 0.61 6.01
CA GLN A 56 1.12 -0.82 5.71
C GLN A 56 0.02 -1.13 4.70
N LEU A 57 0.34 -1.96 3.73
CA LEU A 57 -0.52 -2.31 2.62
C LEU A 57 -0.79 -3.80 2.61
N SER A 58 -2.07 -4.20 2.54
CA SER A 58 -2.45 -5.55 2.17
C SER A 58 -2.50 -5.63 0.64
N LEU A 59 -1.54 -6.31 0.03
CA LEU A 59 -1.46 -6.48 -1.41
C LEU A 59 -2.31 -7.67 -1.88
N GLU A 60 -2.86 -7.52 -3.08
CA GLU A 60 -3.51 -8.58 -3.83
C GLU A 60 -2.66 -8.93 -5.06
N GLU A 61 -2.49 -10.22 -5.30
CA GLU A 61 -1.84 -10.76 -6.50
C GLU A 61 -2.62 -11.95 -7.03
N ARG A 62 -2.39 -12.32 -8.29
CA ARG A 62 -2.99 -13.54 -8.85
C ARG A 62 -2.43 -14.76 -8.13
N MET A 63 -3.31 -15.46 -7.39
CA MET A 63 -2.96 -16.65 -6.65
C MET A 63 -3.50 -17.90 -7.35
N ALA A 64 -2.70 -18.97 -7.35
CA ALA A 64 -3.15 -20.31 -7.74
C ALA A 64 -3.16 -21.27 -6.55
N CYS A 65 -1.99 -21.55 -5.96
CA CYS A 65 -1.91 -22.52 -4.86
C CYS A 65 -2.25 -21.96 -3.47
N GLY A 66 -2.06 -20.66 -3.23
CA GLY A 66 -2.28 -20.03 -1.91
C GLY A 66 -1.35 -20.48 -0.77
N ILE A 67 -0.42 -21.41 -1.02
CA ILE A 67 0.45 -22.03 0.00
C ILE A 67 1.95 -21.87 -0.29
N GLY A 68 2.31 -20.98 -1.22
CA GLY A 68 3.70 -20.65 -1.54
C GLY A 68 4.44 -21.62 -2.47
N ALA A 69 3.77 -22.68 -2.97
CA ALA A 69 4.37 -23.70 -3.82
C ALA A 69 4.53 -23.26 -5.29
N CYS A 70 3.54 -22.58 -5.86
CA CYS A 70 3.49 -22.31 -7.31
C CYS A 70 4.26 -21.04 -7.74
N LEU A 71 4.69 -20.21 -6.80
CA LEU A 71 5.35 -18.92 -7.06
C LEU A 71 4.54 -17.92 -7.93
N GLY A 72 3.23 -18.14 -8.12
CA GLY A 72 2.40 -17.30 -9.01
C GLY A 72 2.04 -15.92 -8.45
N CYS A 73 2.09 -15.74 -7.13
CA CYS A 73 1.70 -14.50 -6.45
C CYS A 73 2.92 -13.70 -5.97
N VAL A 74 3.96 -13.64 -6.79
CA VAL A 74 5.18 -12.91 -6.44
C VAL A 74 4.99 -11.40 -6.63
N CYS A 75 5.40 -10.62 -5.63
CA CYS A 75 5.55 -9.17 -5.71
C CYS A 75 7.02 -8.80 -5.49
N LYS A 76 7.45 -7.69 -6.09
CA LYS A 76 8.81 -7.16 -5.93
C LYS A 76 8.82 -6.14 -4.80
N ILE A 77 9.77 -6.28 -3.88
CA ILE A 77 9.98 -5.35 -2.76
C ILE A 77 11.40 -4.81 -2.74
N LYS A 78 11.57 -3.61 -2.18
CA LYS A 78 12.84 -2.99 -1.83
C LYS A 78 13.26 -3.47 -0.44
N THR A 79 14.51 -3.87 -0.28
CA THR A 79 15.11 -4.16 1.02
C THR A 79 16.33 -3.26 1.24
N LYS A 80 16.54 -2.84 2.49
CA LYS A 80 17.74 -2.06 2.87
C LYS A 80 18.83 -3.03 3.29
N ASP A 81 20.00 -2.98 2.64
CA ASP A 81 21.18 -3.66 3.18
C ASP A 81 21.79 -2.82 4.30
N LYS A 82 21.69 -3.31 5.54
CA LYS A 82 22.23 -2.65 6.74
C LYS A 82 23.75 -2.42 6.69
N LYS A 83 24.47 -3.07 5.77
CA LYS A 83 25.93 -2.95 5.67
C LYS A 83 26.42 -1.95 4.61
N GLU A 84 25.61 -1.60 3.61
CA GLU A 84 26.11 -0.87 2.43
C GLU A 84 25.30 0.36 2.00
N ASP A 85 24.26 0.78 2.73
CA ASP A 85 23.37 1.92 2.34
C ASP A 85 22.86 1.83 0.88
N LYS A 86 22.78 0.60 0.34
CA LYS A 86 22.28 0.30 -1.01
C LYS A 86 20.89 -0.32 -0.92
N VAL A 87 20.02 0.11 -1.83
CA VAL A 87 18.71 -0.53 -2.06
C VAL A 87 18.92 -1.83 -2.81
N LYS A 88 18.43 -2.94 -2.25
CA LYS A 88 18.31 -4.24 -2.91
C LYS A 88 16.86 -4.53 -3.25
N TYR A 89 16.63 -5.48 -4.14
CA TYR A 89 15.30 -5.92 -4.53
C TYR A 89 15.15 -7.41 -4.29
N GLU A 90 14.02 -7.82 -3.73
CA GLU A 90 13.64 -9.22 -3.49
C GLU A 90 12.25 -9.48 -4.07
N TYR A 91 12.00 -10.73 -4.46
CA TYR A 91 10.66 -11.19 -4.78
C TYR A 91 10.09 -11.96 -3.59
N LYS A 92 8.91 -11.56 -3.14
CA LYS A 92 8.17 -12.17 -2.03
C LYS A 92 6.85 -12.73 -2.54
N ARG A 93 6.37 -13.82 -1.98
CA ARG A 93 5.10 -14.44 -2.34
C ARG A 93 4.02 -13.88 -1.43
N VAL A 94 3.04 -13.18 -1.98
CA VAL A 94 1.95 -12.54 -1.21
C VAL A 94 1.22 -13.55 -0.31
N CYS A 95 1.02 -14.79 -0.75
CA CYS A 95 0.31 -15.81 0.04
C CYS A 95 1.03 -16.35 1.28
N VAL A 96 2.37 -16.21 1.39
CA VAL A 96 3.14 -16.79 2.52
C VAL A 96 4.12 -15.81 3.15
N ASP A 97 4.70 -14.91 2.36
CA ASP A 97 5.60 -13.87 2.82
C ASP A 97 4.84 -12.54 3.11
N GLY A 98 3.62 -12.40 2.57
CA GLY A 98 2.70 -11.28 2.79
C GLY A 98 1.45 -11.69 3.58
N PRO A 99 0.24 -11.15 3.27
CA PRO A 99 -0.06 -10.18 2.21
C PRO A 99 0.26 -8.73 2.60
N VAL A 100 0.64 -8.50 3.86
CA VAL A 100 0.91 -7.17 4.41
C VAL A 100 2.37 -6.79 4.23
N PHE A 101 2.62 -5.64 3.61
CA PHE A 101 3.94 -5.09 3.34
C PHE A 101 4.02 -3.61 3.74
N GLY A 102 5.21 -3.10 4.03
CA GLY A 102 5.44 -1.68 4.25
C GLY A 102 5.28 -0.86 2.97
N GLY A 103 4.55 0.24 3.01
CA GLY A 103 4.24 1.06 1.82
C GLY A 103 5.49 1.52 1.06
N SER A 104 6.55 1.90 1.77
CA SER A 104 7.82 2.33 1.18
C SER A 104 8.62 1.21 0.51
N GLU A 105 8.31 -0.05 0.82
CA GLU A 105 9.05 -1.22 0.34
C GLU A 105 8.45 -1.79 -0.95
N VAL A 106 7.15 -1.58 -1.21
CA VAL A 106 6.49 -2.10 -2.41
C VAL A 106 7.04 -1.42 -3.67
N VAL A 107 7.35 -2.22 -4.69
CA VAL A 107 7.67 -1.73 -6.04
C VAL A 107 6.40 -1.78 -6.88
N TRP A 108 6.03 -0.63 -7.44
CA TRP A 108 4.89 -0.50 -8.33
C TRP A 108 5.36 -0.72 -9.77
N ASP A 109 4.90 -1.81 -10.39
CA ASP A 109 5.05 -2.01 -11.83
C ASP A 109 3.96 -1.19 -12.55
N ASP A 110 4.33 -0.43 -13.59
CA ASP A 110 3.39 0.35 -14.42
C ASP A 110 2.66 -0.52 -15.45
#